data_AF-A0AAD7FVA7-F1
#
_entry.id   AF-A0AAD7FVA7-F1
#
_cell.length_a   1.000
_cell.length_b   1.000
_cell.length_c   1.000
_cell.angle_alpha   90.00
_cell.angle_beta   90.00
_cell.angle_gamma   90.00
#
_symmetry.space_group_name_H-M   'P 1'
#
loop_
_entity.id
_entity.type
_entity.pdbx_description
1 polymer ?
#
loop_
_entity_poly.entity_id
_entity_poly.type
_entity_poly.pdbx_seq_one_letter_code
_entity_poly.pdbx_strand_id
1 'polypeptide(L)'
;MDEMMFRGWAVDQKTITFVWDIRDLAHPVMTGHHKAPVRAIDHNLYVHNGQVYMSNYKSGLRIVDVSSVAEDPTGSSFVETAFFDVHPEDDAIGGEAVFGGSWSAYPYFESGYILVNTLERGLFVLKQTNV
;
A
#
# COMPACT_ATOMS: atom_id res chain seq x y z
N MET A 1 -12.41 -9.72 -0.81
CA MET A 1 -11.75 -8.68 -1.61
C MET A 1 -11.90 -8.95 -3.09
N ASP A 2 -11.81 -7.90 -3.89
CA ASP A 2 -11.83 -7.92 -5.35
C ASP A 2 -10.62 -8.66 -5.95
N GLU A 3 -9.44 -8.62 -5.31
CA GLU A 3 -8.24 -9.38 -5.73
C GLU A 3 -8.47 -10.90 -5.66
N MET A 4 -9.12 -11.38 -4.58
CA MET A 4 -9.46 -12.81 -4.43
C MET A 4 -10.53 -13.26 -5.42
N MET A 5 -11.43 -12.34 -5.81
CA MET A 5 -12.58 -12.64 -6.65
C MET A 5 -12.31 -12.35 -8.13
N PHE A 6 -11.11 -11.86 -8.49
CA PHE A 6 -10.71 -11.47 -9.84
C PHE A 6 -11.70 -10.46 -10.47
N ARG A 7 -12.01 -9.37 -9.74
CA ARG A 7 -13.03 -8.39 -10.17
C ARG A 7 -12.47 -7.00 -10.38
N GLY A 8 -13.11 -6.27 -11.31
CA GLY A 8 -12.85 -4.84 -11.51
C GLY A 8 -11.39 -4.55 -11.86
N TRP A 9 -10.84 -3.51 -11.23
CA TRP A 9 -9.45 -3.11 -11.44
C TRP A 9 -8.42 -4.09 -10.86
N ALA A 10 -8.85 -4.94 -9.92
CA ALA A 10 -8.05 -5.96 -9.25
C ALA A 10 -8.14 -7.36 -9.91
N VAL A 11 -8.56 -7.45 -11.18
CA VAL A 11 -8.64 -8.74 -11.91
C VAL A 11 -7.29 -9.45 -12.03
N ASP A 12 -6.19 -8.70 -12.00
CA ASP A 12 -4.81 -9.21 -11.98
C ASP A 12 -4.29 -9.48 -10.56
N GLN A 13 -5.15 -9.35 -9.55
CA GLN A 13 -4.88 -9.56 -8.12
C GLN A 13 -3.82 -8.62 -7.54
N LYS A 14 -3.60 -7.47 -8.18
CA LYS A 14 -2.72 -6.41 -7.69
C LYS A 14 -3.55 -5.40 -6.93
N THR A 15 -3.01 -4.92 -5.81
CA THR A 15 -3.71 -3.96 -4.96
C THR A 15 -3.87 -2.62 -5.66
N ILE A 16 -5.00 -1.95 -5.38
CA ILE A 16 -5.35 -0.67 -5.98
C ILE A 16 -5.57 0.38 -4.90
N THR A 17 -4.85 1.49 -4.99
CA THR A 17 -5.08 2.66 -4.14
C THR A 17 -5.84 3.71 -4.95
N PHE A 18 -7.07 3.99 -4.58
CA PHE A 18 -7.90 5.00 -5.25
C PHE A 18 -7.59 6.42 -4.79
N VAL A 19 -7.58 7.35 -5.73
CA VAL A 19 -7.49 8.78 -5.46
C VAL A 19 -8.87 9.41 -5.62
N TRP A 20 -9.33 10.04 -4.56
CA TRP A 20 -10.64 10.68 -4.49
C TRP A 20 -10.51 12.15 -4.13
N ASP A 21 -11.16 13.01 -4.92
CA ASP A 21 -11.43 14.39 -4.55
C ASP A 21 -12.73 14.46 -3.74
N ILE A 22 -12.58 14.83 -2.47
CA ILE A 22 -13.67 14.93 -1.49
C ILE A 22 -13.89 16.37 -1.01
N ARG A 23 -13.45 17.38 -1.77
CA ARG A 23 -13.67 18.80 -1.44
C ARG A 23 -15.15 19.17 -1.38
N ASP A 24 -15.98 18.47 -2.14
CA ASP A 24 -17.44 18.45 -1.99
C ASP A 24 -17.88 17.08 -1.46
N LEU A 25 -18.27 17.02 -0.18
CA LEU A 25 -18.71 15.78 0.45
C LEU A 25 -20.05 15.26 -0.11
N ALA A 26 -20.85 16.11 -0.78
CA ALA A 26 -22.07 15.69 -1.43
C ALA A 26 -21.79 15.06 -2.82
N HIS A 27 -20.66 15.39 -3.44
CA HIS A 27 -20.28 14.93 -4.78
C HIS A 27 -18.81 14.50 -4.84
N PRO A 28 -18.43 13.40 -4.17
CA PRO A 28 -17.07 12.89 -4.27
C PRO A 28 -16.77 12.42 -5.70
N VAL A 29 -15.57 12.74 -6.19
CA VAL A 29 -15.11 12.36 -7.53
C VAL A 29 -13.87 11.48 -7.42
N MET A 30 -13.91 10.29 -8.02
CA MET A 30 -12.70 9.49 -8.16
C MET A 30 -11.85 10.06 -9.29
N THR A 31 -10.68 10.59 -8.96
CA THR A 31 -9.78 11.28 -9.90
C THR A 31 -8.76 10.33 -10.52
N GLY A 32 -8.49 9.19 -9.88
CA GLY A 32 -7.54 8.22 -10.41
C GLY A 32 -7.24 7.05 -9.46
N HIS A 33 -6.16 6.33 -9.76
CA HIS A 33 -5.71 5.20 -8.96
C HIS A 33 -4.23 4.91 -9.17
N HIS A 34 -3.60 4.27 -8.18
CA HIS A 34 -2.29 3.66 -8.28
C HIS A 34 -2.42 2.15 -8.11
N LYS A 35 -1.75 1.39 -8.98
CA LYS A 35 -1.75 -0.09 -8.95
C LYS A 35 -0.38 -0.58 -8.50
N ALA A 36 -0.34 -1.42 -7.47
CA ALA A 36 0.90 -1.97 -6.96
C ALA A 36 1.59 -2.90 -7.98
N PRO A 37 2.92 -3.08 -7.92
CA PRO A 37 3.63 -3.93 -8.86
C PRO A 37 3.41 -5.43 -8.62
N VAL A 38 3.00 -5.82 -7.40
CA VAL A 38 2.91 -7.20 -6.90
C VAL A 38 1.47 -7.64 -6.63
N ARG A 39 1.25 -8.96 -6.62
CA ARG A 39 -0.04 -9.56 -6.24
C ARG A 39 -0.14 -9.62 -4.72
N ALA A 40 -1.24 -9.12 -4.16
CA ALA A 40 -1.52 -9.15 -2.73
C ALA A 40 -2.98 -8.81 -2.49
N ILE A 41 -3.38 -8.68 -1.22
CA ILE A 41 -4.63 -8.05 -0.82
C ILE A 41 -4.26 -6.74 -0.11
N ASP A 42 -4.96 -5.65 -0.40
CA ASP A 42 -4.76 -4.36 0.27
C ASP A 42 -5.34 -4.41 1.69
N HIS A 43 -4.92 -3.53 2.59
CA HIS A 43 -5.54 -3.51 3.92
C HIS A 43 -5.60 -2.15 4.60
N ASN A 44 -4.45 -1.65 5.06
CA ASN A 44 -4.37 -0.38 5.79
C ASN A 44 -3.39 0.56 5.09
N LEU A 45 -3.74 1.84 5.03
CA LEU A 45 -2.90 2.88 4.45
C LEU A 45 -2.81 4.09 5.38
N TYR A 46 -1.61 4.63 5.53
CA TYR A 46 -1.33 5.82 6.33
C TYR A 46 -0.55 6.83 5.50
N VAL A 47 -1.00 8.08 5.47
CA VAL A 47 -0.26 9.15 4.78
C VAL A 47 0.60 9.89 5.80
N HIS A 48 1.88 10.09 5.48
CA HIS A 48 2.81 10.88 6.28
C HIS A 48 3.89 11.50 5.37
N ASN A 49 4.13 12.81 5.49
CA ASN A 49 5.18 13.55 4.77
C ASN A 49 5.24 13.29 3.26
N GLY A 50 4.08 13.30 2.59
CA GLY A 50 4.01 13.10 1.13
C GLY A 50 4.15 11.64 0.68
N GLN A 51 4.23 10.69 1.61
CA GLN A 51 4.25 9.26 1.31
C GLN A 51 3.01 8.57 1.88
N VAL A 52 2.59 7.49 1.22
CA VAL A 52 1.60 6.55 1.75
C VAL A 52 2.29 5.24 2.14
N TYR A 53 2.06 4.79 3.35
CA TYR A 53 2.56 3.55 3.94
C TYR A 53 1.41 2.55 3.97
N MET A 54 1.52 1.51 3.17
CA MET A 54 0.46 0.54 2.95
C MET A 54 0.87 -0.83 3.51
N SER A 55 0.03 -1.38 4.38
CA SER A 55 0.08 -2.78 4.78
C SER A 55 -0.76 -3.59 3.80
N ASN A 56 -0.11 -4.30 2.90
CA ASN A 56 -0.74 -5.12 1.88
C ASN A 56 -0.50 -6.61 2.18
N TYR A 57 -1.12 -7.10 3.26
CA TYR A 57 -1.09 -8.50 3.70
C TYR A 57 0.27 -9.18 3.44
N LYS A 58 0.33 -10.24 2.62
CA LYS A 58 1.54 -11.03 2.39
C LYS A 58 2.68 -10.21 1.80
N SER A 59 2.38 -9.30 0.86
CA SER A 59 3.38 -8.42 0.26
C SER A 59 3.98 -7.37 1.21
N GLY A 60 3.46 -7.31 2.43
CA GLY A 60 4.04 -6.55 3.54
C GLY A 60 3.83 -5.05 3.45
N LEU A 61 4.86 -4.30 3.83
CA LEU A 61 4.88 -2.84 3.77
C LEU A 61 5.24 -2.38 2.36
N ARG A 62 4.43 -1.51 1.79
CA ARG A 62 4.68 -0.80 0.53
C ARG A 62 4.62 0.69 0.79
N ILE A 63 5.61 1.44 0.32
CA ILE A 63 5.71 2.88 0.53
C ILE A 63 5.72 3.56 -0.83
N VAL A 64 4.76 4.44 -1.06
CA VAL A 64 4.57 5.14 -2.33
C VAL A 64 4.64 6.64 -2.10
N ASP A 65 5.42 7.35 -2.92
CA ASP A 65 5.42 8.80 -2.98
C ASP A 65 4.12 9.27 -3.64
N VAL A 66 3.37 10.08 -2.91
CA VAL A 66 2.08 10.67 -3.31
C VAL A 66 2.13 12.20 -3.22
N SER A 67 3.30 12.80 -3.09
CA SER A 67 3.48 14.24 -2.92
C SER A 67 2.94 15.06 -4.09
N SER A 68 2.89 14.47 -5.29
CA SER A 68 2.33 15.06 -6.51
C SER A 68 0.79 15.14 -6.54
N VAL A 69 0.08 14.53 -5.58
CA VAL A 69 -1.40 14.41 -5.63
C VAL A 69 -2.15 15.74 -5.70
N ALA A 70 -1.59 16.80 -5.14
CA ALA A 70 -2.20 18.13 -5.19
C ALA A 70 -2.09 18.80 -6.58
N GLU A 71 -1.10 18.40 -7.37
CA GLU A 71 -0.82 18.93 -8.72
C GLU A 71 -1.43 18.01 -9.81
N ASP A 72 -1.29 16.70 -9.62
CA ASP A 72 -1.82 15.64 -10.48
C ASP A 72 -2.59 14.59 -9.63
N PRO A 73 -3.92 14.71 -9.50
CA PRO A 73 -4.73 13.80 -8.70
C PRO A 73 -5.07 12.50 -9.44
N THR A 74 -4.47 12.20 -10.59
CA THR A 74 -4.74 10.97 -11.34
C THR A 74 -4.02 9.75 -10.76
N GLY A 75 -3.03 9.97 -9.89
CA GLY A 75 -2.15 8.91 -9.38
C GLY A 75 -1.11 8.42 -10.39
N SER A 76 -1.07 9.00 -11.60
CA SER A 76 -0.14 8.59 -12.68
C SER A 76 1.32 8.83 -12.33
N SER A 77 1.58 9.82 -11.47
CA SER A 77 2.92 10.21 -11.01
C SER A 77 3.31 9.57 -9.67
N PHE A 78 2.51 8.64 -9.13
CA PHE A 78 2.82 7.96 -7.87
C PHE A 78 3.86 6.87 -8.08
N VAL A 79 4.88 6.82 -7.22
CA VAL A 79 6.02 5.90 -7.37
C VAL A 79 6.29 5.14 -6.07
N GLU A 80 6.40 3.81 -6.14
CA GLU A 80 6.87 3.01 -4.99
C GLU A 80 8.34 3.37 -4.70
N THR A 81 8.62 3.89 -3.51
CA THR A 81 9.96 4.32 -3.08
C THR A 81 10.66 3.29 -2.22
N ALA A 82 9.91 2.44 -1.53
CA ALA A 82 10.45 1.36 -0.70
C ALA A 82 9.39 0.29 -0.43
N PHE A 83 9.86 -0.91 -0.08
CA PHE A 83 9.01 -1.99 0.40
C PHE A 83 9.75 -2.86 1.43
N PHE A 84 8.98 -3.60 2.22
CA PHE A 84 9.47 -4.69 3.06
C PHE A 84 8.48 -5.85 2.98
N ASP A 85 8.93 -6.94 2.38
CA ASP A 85 8.13 -8.13 2.21
C ASP A 85 8.18 -9.01 3.47
N VAL A 86 7.01 -9.38 3.98
CA VAL A 86 6.88 -10.25 5.15
C VAL A 86 6.76 -11.72 4.75
N HIS A 87 6.37 -12.03 3.50
CA HIS A 87 6.22 -13.38 2.94
C HIS A 87 7.02 -13.58 1.64
N PRO A 88 8.35 -13.35 1.63
CA PRO A 88 9.16 -13.42 0.42
C PRO A 88 9.20 -14.81 -0.25
N GLU A 89 8.74 -15.86 0.43
CA GLU A 89 8.66 -17.19 -0.18
C GLU A 89 7.57 -17.32 -1.27
N ASP A 90 6.55 -16.45 -1.29
CA ASP A 90 5.51 -16.48 -2.32
C ASP A 90 5.90 -15.72 -3.61
N ASP A 91 7.02 -14.99 -3.59
CA ASP A 91 7.62 -14.37 -4.78
C ASP A 91 7.93 -15.40 -5.88
N ALA A 92 8.23 -16.65 -5.50
CA ALA A 92 8.49 -17.75 -6.43
C ALA A 92 7.29 -18.05 -7.37
N ILE A 93 6.08 -17.64 -6.97
CA ILE A 93 4.84 -17.74 -7.77
C ILE A 93 4.27 -16.36 -8.15
N GLY A 94 5.05 -15.29 -7.94
CA GLY A 94 4.69 -13.91 -8.24
C GLY A 94 3.74 -13.26 -7.22
N GLY A 95 3.70 -13.76 -5.98
CA GLY A 95 2.82 -13.29 -4.91
C GLY A 95 1.45 -13.97 -4.90
N GLU A 96 0.79 -13.94 -3.73
CA GLU A 96 -0.51 -14.55 -3.53
C GLU A 96 -1.52 -13.59 -2.86
N ALA A 97 -2.69 -13.42 -3.48
CA ALA A 97 -3.78 -12.63 -2.90
C ALA A 97 -4.57 -13.47 -1.86
N VAL A 98 -3.97 -13.68 -0.69
CA VAL A 98 -4.54 -14.41 0.45
C VAL A 98 -4.33 -13.63 1.74
N PHE A 99 -5.29 -13.72 2.66
CA PHE A 99 -5.17 -13.14 4.00
C PHE A 99 -4.00 -13.76 4.78
N GLY A 100 -3.13 -12.90 5.31
CA GLY A 100 -1.89 -13.29 5.99
C GLY A 100 -0.85 -12.17 5.84
N GLY A 101 0.15 -12.08 6.70
CA GLY A 101 1.17 -11.04 6.65
C GLY A 101 0.80 -9.76 7.40
N SER A 102 1.15 -8.59 6.82
CA SER A 102 1.05 -7.30 7.50
C SER A 102 -0.41 -6.88 7.74
N TRP A 103 -0.70 -6.52 9.00
CA TRP A 103 -1.99 -5.98 9.40
C TRP A 103 -1.97 -4.45 9.48
N SER A 104 -0.89 -3.86 10.00
CA SER A 104 -0.72 -2.40 10.06
C SER A 104 0.75 -2.03 9.99
N ALA A 105 1.02 -0.83 9.47
CA ALA A 105 2.33 -0.22 9.37
C ALA A 105 2.24 1.22 9.88
N TYR A 106 2.75 1.47 11.08
CA TYR A 106 2.66 2.76 11.76
C TYR A 106 3.93 3.60 11.48
N PRO A 107 3.83 4.70 10.71
CA PRO A 107 5.00 5.49 10.30
C PRO A 107 5.24 6.75 11.14
N TYR A 108 4.44 7.01 12.19
CA TYR A 108 4.39 8.32 12.85
C TYR A 108 5.35 8.48 14.04
N PHE A 109 6.35 7.60 14.21
CA PHE A 109 7.36 7.82 15.24
C PHE A 109 8.34 8.91 14.81
N GLU A 110 8.58 9.91 15.67
CA GLU A 110 9.55 10.99 15.43
C GLU A 110 10.97 10.48 15.15
N SER A 111 11.29 9.27 15.61
CA SER A 111 12.57 8.60 15.36
C SER A 111 12.76 8.12 13.91
N GLY A 112 11.71 8.19 13.09
CA GLY A 112 11.66 7.69 11.71
C GLY A 112 11.56 6.17 11.60
N TYR A 113 11.31 5.47 12.71
CA TYR A 113 11.02 4.04 12.67
C TYR A 113 9.58 3.78 12.27
N ILE A 114 9.38 2.71 11.50
CA ILE A 114 8.09 2.23 11.05
C ILE A 114 7.84 0.90 11.76
N LEU A 115 6.71 0.80 12.46
CA LEU A 115 6.33 -0.43 13.14
C LEU A 115 5.34 -1.20 12.28
N VAL A 116 5.72 -2.39 11.85
CA VAL A 116 4.89 -3.27 11.01
C VAL A 116 4.49 -4.48 11.84
N ASN A 117 3.23 -4.58 12.21
CA ASN A 117 2.70 -5.78 12.86
C ASN A 117 2.08 -6.71 11.82
N THR A 118 2.22 -8.00 12.06
CA THR A 118 1.70 -9.05 11.18
C THR A 118 0.74 -9.97 11.94
N LEU A 119 -0.04 -10.77 11.20
CA LEU A 119 -0.94 -11.75 11.79
C LEU A 119 -0.18 -12.96 12.37
N GLU A 120 0.90 -13.38 11.71
CA GLU A 120 1.57 -14.66 11.96
C GLU A 120 3.10 -14.58 12.07
N ARG A 121 3.74 -13.45 11.72
CA ARG A 121 5.21 -13.29 11.72
C ARG A 121 5.75 -12.33 12.80
N GLY A 122 4.89 -11.90 13.72
CA GLY A 122 5.24 -10.99 14.80
C GLY A 122 5.36 -9.54 14.36
N LEU A 123 6.36 -8.85 14.92
CA LEU A 123 6.56 -7.41 14.81
C LEU A 123 7.90 -7.09 14.13
N PHE A 124 7.86 -6.23 13.13
CA PHE A 124 9.05 -5.67 12.50
C PHE A 124 9.18 -4.18 12.85
N VAL A 125 10.40 -3.76 13.16
CA VAL A 125 10.74 -2.35 13.38
C VAL A 125 11.72 -1.94 12.30
N LEU A 126 11.25 -1.15 11.35
CA LEU A 126 11.94 -0.83 10.11
C LEU A 126 12.38 0.62 10.10
N LYS A 127 13.42 0.94 9.33
CA LYS A 127 13.83 2.31 9.05
C LYS A 127 14.29 2.39 7.60
N GLN A 128 13.75 3.34 6.85
CA GLN A 128 14.19 3.58 5.46
C GLN A 128 15.66 4.05 5.46
N THR A 129 16.46 3.50 4.55
CA THR A 129 17.91 3.73 4.48
C THR A 129 18.32 4.96 3.67
N ASN A 130 17.41 5.51 2.84
CA ASN A 130 17.72 6.56 1.85
C ASN A 130 16.75 7.76 1.90
N VAL A 131 16.43 8.26 3.10
CA VAL A 131 15.63 9.49 3.28
C VAL A 131 16.52 10.69 3.49
#